data_AF-A0A9X6NHT6-F1
#
_entry.id   AF-A0A9X6NHT6-F1
#
_cell.length_a   1.000
_cell.length_b   1.000
_cell.length_c   1.000
_cell.angle_alpha   90.00
_cell.angle_beta   90.00
_cell.angle_gamma   90.00
#
_symmetry.space_group_name_H-M   'P 1'
#
loop_
_entity.id
_entity.type
_entity.pdbx_description
1 polymer ?
#
loop_
_entity_poly.entity_id
_entity_poly.type
_entity_poly.pdbx_seq_one_letter_code
_entity_poly.pdbx_strand_id
1 'polypeptide(L)'
;MGLFGSKQQDHGVDLEALDRRHAQAMAERDQRLLDQQAQLHAQHQAALDGIQTASKKDRARMEATFLDQQADLAKNHSQHLDMIADIQQGNTAERERMEETYRSAQAQLIQDHQVEQERYENRLAAMMQTVADAEENTEALRLELQQPIRDREAKVGFVNGLNLVVRQTNKLLLVGPKGMGKSTFMWLLGQGEKPKQSYGDGTVEILQLDKFVDSIGLTGWNTEELVKLLVLMIYDGIPGDIILFTNDRIDVPLTNLGLLGINTPMIVIMNNTFWQKYEPKEEGRAKKIHLEEDASGVKRVTPEGDLRKVYNLEAYKDIKTFGRGFPITHHDDIQSMVKDRRDKANIRPFGHLLDLLGTTFTVKATENANEHGVEMLFRFIYIYEKKFKGDRLGFMNKATMQDFNGLA
;
A
#
# COMPACT_ATOMS: atom_id res chain seq x y z
N MET A 1 45.94 120.22 106.34
CA MET A 1 46.33 121.56 105.84
C MET A 1 45.26 122.55 106.25
N GLY A 2 45.65 123.65 106.90
CA GLY A 2 44.86 124.87 107.10
C GLY A 2 43.82 124.80 108.24
N LEU A 3 44.15 125.31 109.43
CA LEU A 3 44.05 126.73 109.87
C LEU A 3 42.63 127.07 110.36
N PHE A 4 42.39 126.99 111.67
CA PHE A 4 42.55 128.06 112.69
C PHE A 4 41.37 129.05 112.72
N GLY A 5 40.78 129.25 113.90
CA GLY A 5 39.79 130.31 114.12
C GLY A 5 38.95 130.16 115.38
N SER A 6 39.57 130.40 116.53
CA SER A 6 38.99 130.46 117.88
C SER A 6 37.88 131.50 118.07
N LYS A 7 36.91 131.22 118.94
CA LYS A 7 36.68 131.98 120.19
C LYS A 7 35.65 131.30 121.09
N GLN A 8 36.08 131.01 122.31
CA GLN A 8 35.26 130.60 123.45
C GLN A 8 34.31 131.71 123.88
N GLN A 9 33.07 131.34 124.22
CA GLN A 9 32.36 131.96 125.33
C GLN A 9 31.54 130.90 126.06
N ASP A 10 31.77 130.90 127.36
CA ASP A 10 31.39 129.94 128.38
C ASP A 10 30.03 130.34 128.97
N HIS A 11 29.04 129.45 129.03
CA HIS A 11 27.88 129.60 129.91
C HIS A 11 27.32 128.24 130.34
N GLY A 12 27.18 128.12 131.66
CA GLY A 12 26.82 126.92 132.41
C GLY A 12 25.60 126.17 131.91
N VAL A 13 25.74 124.84 131.98
CA VAL A 13 24.80 123.81 131.55
C VAL A 13 23.72 123.61 132.62
N ASP A 14 22.47 123.83 132.22
CA ASP A 14 21.26 123.49 132.97
C ASP A 14 20.85 122.04 132.62
N LEU A 15 21.27 121.10 133.46
CA LEU A 15 21.18 119.65 133.25
C LEU A 15 19.74 119.09 133.18
N GLU A 16 18.72 119.82 133.63
CA GLU A 16 17.32 119.36 133.54
C GLU A 16 16.70 119.57 132.13
N ALA A 17 17.30 120.41 131.29
CA ALA A 17 16.84 120.61 129.90
C ALA A 17 17.33 119.51 128.94
N LEU A 18 18.39 118.78 129.29
CA LEU A 18 18.99 117.75 128.43
C LEU A 18 18.20 116.44 128.46
N ASP A 19 17.64 116.06 129.62
CA ASP A 19 16.84 114.83 129.78
C ASP A 19 15.48 114.92 129.06
N ARG A 20 14.85 116.11 129.00
CA ARG A 20 13.62 116.29 128.20
C ARG A 20 13.86 116.17 126.70
N ARG A 21 15.03 116.61 126.21
CA ARG A 21 15.39 116.49 124.79
C ARG A 21 15.72 115.06 124.39
N HIS A 22 16.29 114.26 125.29
CA HIS A 22 16.59 112.85 125.02
C HIS A 22 15.31 111.98 125.01
N ALA A 23 14.32 112.28 125.87
CA ALA A 23 13.02 111.61 125.84
C ALA A 23 12.21 111.91 124.56
N GLN A 24 12.28 113.15 124.05
CA GLN A 24 11.59 113.55 122.81
C GLN A 24 12.21 112.90 121.56
N ALA A 25 13.54 112.73 121.53
CA ALA A 25 14.24 112.09 120.42
C ALA A 25 13.95 110.58 120.29
N MET A 26 13.70 109.88 121.40
CA MET A 26 13.33 108.46 121.37
C MET A 26 11.89 108.25 120.89
N ALA A 27 10.96 109.13 121.28
CA ALA A 27 9.57 109.07 120.80
C ALA A 27 9.45 109.32 119.28
N GLU A 28 10.26 110.23 118.71
CA GLU A 28 10.28 110.46 117.26
C GLU A 28 10.89 109.30 116.46
N ARG A 29 11.82 108.54 117.06
CA ARG A 29 12.41 107.36 116.43
C ARG A 29 11.41 106.20 116.35
N ASP A 30 10.65 105.97 117.41
CA ASP A 30 9.67 104.88 117.45
C ASP A 30 8.48 105.13 116.51
N GLN A 31 8.09 106.40 116.32
CA GLN A 31 7.07 106.77 115.33
C GLN A 31 7.52 106.47 113.89
N ARG A 32 8.80 106.74 113.55
CA ARG A 32 9.33 106.44 112.20
C ARG A 32 9.43 104.95 111.91
N LEU A 33 9.68 104.11 112.92
CA LEU A 33 9.73 102.66 112.75
C LEU A 33 8.33 102.07 112.49
N LEU A 34 7.29 102.59 113.14
CA LEU A 34 5.90 102.21 112.88
C LEU A 34 5.45 102.59 111.46
N ASP A 35 5.80 103.79 110.99
CA ASP A 35 5.46 104.24 109.63
C ASP A 35 6.19 103.39 108.56
N GLN A 36 7.42 102.96 108.83
CA GLN A 36 8.17 102.09 107.90
C GLN A 36 7.60 100.67 107.85
N GLN A 37 7.07 100.15 108.97
CA GLN A 37 6.40 98.84 109.02
C GLN A 37 5.05 98.84 108.29
N ALA A 38 4.31 99.95 108.36
CA ALA A 38 3.05 100.12 107.64
C ALA A 38 3.24 100.18 106.11
N GLN A 39 4.32 100.82 105.61
CA GLN A 39 4.63 100.86 104.18
C GLN A 39 5.00 99.48 103.61
N LEU A 40 5.74 98.65 104.37
CA LEU A 40 6.10 97.30 103.93
C LEU A 40 4.87 96.37 103.82
N HIS A 41 3.92 96.48 104.75
CA HIS A 41 2.67 95.72 104.67
C HIS A 41 1.81 96.11 103.47
N ALA A 42 1.73 97.40 103.12
CA ALA A 42 0.99 97.86 101.95
C ALA A 42 1.59 97.37 100.62
N GLN A 43 2.93 97.30 100.52
CA GLN A 43 3.60 96.76 99.32
C GLN A 43 3.41 95.25 99.17
N HIS A 44 3.40 94.49 100.27
CA HIS A 44 3.22 93.04 100.22
C HIS A 44 1.80 92.62 99.81
N GLN A 45 0.78 93.39 100.22
CA GLN A 45 -0.62 93.11 99.84
C GLN A 45 -0.86 93.37 98.35
N ALA A 46 -0.29 94.44 97.78
CA ALA A 46 -0.41 94.76 96.35
C ALA A 46 0.24 93.71 95.43
N ALA A 47 1.33 93.05 95.88
CA ALA A 47 1.99 91.99 95.12
C ALA A 47 1.16 90.68 95.07
N LEU A 48 0.43 90.36 96.14
CA LEU A 48 -0.41 89.16 96.20
C LEU A 48 -1.65 89.25 95.29
N ASP A 49 -2.26 90.42 95.17
CA ASP A 49 -3.43 90.63 94.29
C ASP A 49 -3.05 90.56 92.79
N GLY A 50 -1.82 90.95 92.44
CA GLY A 50 -1.29 90.82 91.06
C GLY A 50 -1.06 89.36 90.64
N ILE A 51 -0.66 88.49 91.56
CA ILE A 51 -0.41 87.06 91.27
C ILE A 51 -1.71 86.28 91.09
N GLN A 52 -2.75 86.59 91.89
CA GLN A 52 -4.04 85.91 91.78
C GLN A 52 -4.81 86.26 90.51
N THR A 53 -4.64 87.48 89.97
CA THR A 53 -5.28 87.92 88.72
C THR A 53 -4.59 87.36 87.48
N ALA A 54 -3.26 87.17 87.50
CA ALA A 54 -2.54 86.49 86.42
C ALA A 54 -2.91 85.00 86.31
N SER A 55 -3.01 84.29 87.45
CA SER A 55 -3.30 82.84 87.48
C SER A 55 -4.70 82.48 86.93
N LYS A 56 -5.72 83.32 87.14
CA LYS A 56 -7.06 83.08 86.58
C LYS A 56 -7.10 83.23 85.06
N LYS A 57 -6.29 84.13 84.48
CA LYS A 57 -6.27 84.38 83.04
C LYS A 57 -5.58 83.25 82.27
N ASP A 58 -4.51 82.67 82.83
CA ASP A 58 -3.81 81.54 82.22
C ASP A 58 -4.63 80.24 82.31
N ARG A 59 -5.41 80.04 83.38
CA ARG A 59 -6.29 78.88 83.52
C ARG A 59 -7.43 78.88 82.48
N ALA A 60 -8.05 80.04 82.25
CA ALA A 60 -9.08 80.17 81.22
C ALA A 60 -8.52 79.99 79.79
N ARG A 61 -7.27 80.39 79.55
CA ARG A 61 -6.60 80.20 78.25
C ARG A 61 -6.29 78.74 77.97
N MET A 62 -5.79 77.99 78.97
CA MET A 62 -5.53 76.55 78.83
C MET A 62 -6.80 75.74 78.62
N GLU A 63 -7.89 76.07 79.32
CA GLU A 63 -9.17 75.35 79.19
C GLU A 63 -9.82 75.57 77.82
N ALA A 64 -9.74 76.79 77.27
CA ALA A 64 -10.16 77.08 75.90
C ALA A 64 -9.30 76.31 74.86
N THR A 65 -7.99 76.21 75.08
CA THR A 65 -7.08 75.47 74.19
C THR A 65 -7.34 73.96 74.23
N PHE A 66 -7.70 73.42 75.41
CA PHE A 66 -8.03 72.01 75.58
C PHE A 66 -9.35 71.63 74.90
N LEU A 67 -10.37 72.48 75.01
CA LEU A 67 -11.66 72.25 74.34
C LEU A 67 -11.54 72.33 72.81
N ASP A 68 -10.71 73.23 72.30
CA ASP A 68 -10.43 73.35 70.86
C ASP A 68 -9.67 72.11 70.35
N GLN A 69 -8.67 71.63 71.09
CA GLN A 69 -7.98 70.37 70.78
C GLN A 69 -8.91 69.16 70.84
N GLN A 70 -9.87 69.13 71.76
CA GLN A 70 -10.84 68.03 71.87
C GLN A 70 -11.85 68.06 70.71
N ALA A 71 -12.26 69.23 70.25
CA ALA A 71 -13.11 69.40 69.07
C ALA A 71 -12.39 68.99 67.78
N ASP A 72 -11.12 69.38 67.62
CA ASP A 72 -10.27 68.96 66.49
C ASP A 72 -10.01 67.45 66.50
N LEU A 73 -9.79 66.84 67.66
CA LEU A 73 -9.66 65.38 67.80
C LEU A 73 -10.94 64.65 67.42
N ALA A 74 -12.11 65.14 67.84
CA ALA A 74 -13.39 64.55 67.49
C ALA A 74 -13.68 64.66 65.98
N LYS A 75 -13.34 65.80 65.37
CA LYS A 75 -13.45 66.01 63.92
C LYS A 75 -12.50 65.10 63.14
N ASN A 76 -11.25 64.99 63.55
CA ASN A 76 -10.27 64.09 62.95
C ASN A 76 -10.69 62.62 63.11
N HIS A 77 -11.26 62.25 64.25
CA HIS A 77 -11.76 60.90 64.47
C HIS A 77 -12.95 60.57 63.56
N SER A 78 -13.89 61.50 63.39
CA SER A 78 -15.01 61.34 62.43
C SER A 78 -14.48 61.18 61.00
N GLN A 79 -13.52 62.01 60.58
CA GLN A 79 -12.91 61.91 59.25
C GLN A 79 -12.18 60.59 59.04
N HIS A 80 -11.51 60.07 60.07
CA HIS A 80 -10.87 58.75 60.01
C HIS A 80 -11.89 57.62 59.91
N LEU A 81 -13.03 57.72 60.59
CA LEU A 81 -14.10 56.72 60.49
C LEU A 81 -14.73 56.71 59.11
N ASP A 82 -14.99 57.88 58.53
CA ASP A 82 -15.50 58.01 57.15
C ASP A 82 -14.49 57.43 56.16
N MET A 83 -13.19 57.73 56.32
CA MET A 83 -12.13 57.16 55.48
C MET A 83 -12.02 55.63 55.62
N ILE A 84 -12.20 55.08 56.83
CA ILE A 84 -12.22 53.63 57.06
C ILE A 84 -13.44 53.00 56.38
N ALA A 85 -14.61 53.64 56.44
CA ALA A 85 -15.82 53.17 55.77
C ALA A 85 -15.64 53.17 54.24
N ASP A 86 -15.07 54.22 53.67
CA ASP A 86 -14.77 54.32 52.23
C ASP A 86 -13.77 53.24 51.78
N ILE A 87 -12.72 52.97 52.59
CA ILE A 87 -11.76 51.90 52.31
C ILE A 87 -12.44 50.53 52.37
N GLN A 88 -13.31 50.28 53.35
CA GLN A 88 -14.04 49.02 53.46
C GLN A 88 -15.00 48.81 52.29
N GLN A 89 -15.69 49.87 51.87
CA GLN A 89 -16.57 49.83 50.71
C GLN A 89 -15.79 49.59 49.41
N GLY A 90 -14.64 50.27 49.23
CA GLY A 90 -13.73 50.07 48.12
C GLY A 90 -13.19 48.63 48.06
N ASN A 91 -12.73 48.10 49.18
CA ASN A 91 -12.25 46.72 49.28
C ASN A 91 -13.34 45.68 48.99
N THR A 92 -14.58 45.95 49.41
CA THR A 92 -15.71 45.05 49.16
C THR A 92 -16.05 45.03 47.66
N ALA A 93 -16.14 46.21 47.03
CA ALA A 93 -16.41 46.32 45.60
C ALA A 93 -15.26 45.71 44.75
N GLU A 94 -14.00 45.87 45.17
CA GLU A 94 -12.85 45.26 44.50
C GLU A 94 -12.87 43.73 44.63
N ARG A 95 -13.22 43.21 45.81
CA ARG A 95 -13.39 41.77 46.03
C ARG A 95 -14.51 41.19 45.17
N GLU A 96 -15.66 41.85 45.07
CA GLU A 96 -16.76 41.42 44.22
C GLU A 96 -16.33 41.38 42.74
N ARG A 97 -15.63 42.42 42.25
CA ARG A 97 -15.07 42.42 40.88
C ARG A 97 -14.06 41.29 40.65
N MET A 98 -13.22 41.01 41.64
CA MET A 98 -12.22 39.94 41.55
C MET A 98 -12.88 38.56 41.56
N GLU A 99 -13.91 38.35 42.39
CA GLU A 99 -14.69 37.12 42.42
C GLU A 99 -15.47 36.91 41.11
N GLU A 100 -16.03 37.97 40.52
CA GLU A 100 -16.69 37.92 39.21
C GLU A 100 -15.70 37.59 38.08
N THR A 101 -14.52 38.22 38.10
CA THR A 101 -13.43 37.94 37.14
C THR A 101 -12.91 36.50 37.27
N TYR A 102 -12.80 35.99 38.50
CA TYR A 102 -12.40 34.62 38.75
C TYR A 102 -13.45 33.62 38.24
N ARG A 103 -14.74 33.89 38.50
CA ARG A 103 -15.84 33.05 38.01
C ARG A 103 -15.92 33.03 36.49
N SER A 104 -15.75 34.18 35.83
CA SER A 104 -15.76 34.25 34.36
C SER A 104 -14.55 33.52 33.75
N ALA A 105 -13.35 33.69 34.32
CA ALA A 105 -12.16 32.96 33.90
C ALA A 105 -12.30 31.45 34.12
N GLN A 106 -12.87 31.01 35.25
CA GLN A 106 -13.12 29.61 35.53
C GLN A 106 -14.16 29.01 34.56
N ALA A 107 -15.23 29.74 34.25
CA ALA A 107 -16.21 29.32 33.25
C ALA A 107 -15.60 29.19 31.85
N GLN A 108 -14.74 30.13 31.47
CA GLN A 108 -14.02 30.08 30.19
C GLN A 108 -13.08 28.88 30.10
N LEU A 109 -12.31 28.59 31.16
CA LEU A 109 -11.44 27.41 31.21
C LEU A 109 -12.23 26.09 31.08
N ILE A 110 -13.40 25.99 31.74
CA ILE A 110 -14.27 24.82 31.63
C ILE A 110 -14.76 24.67 30.18
N GLN A 111 -15.18 25.76 29.55
CA GLN A 111 -15.65 25.77 28.17
C GLN A 111 -14.51 25.38 27.20
N ASP A 112 -13.32 25.95 27.37
CA ASP A 112 -12.15 25.64 26.53
C ASP A 112 -11.75 24.17 26.66
N HIS A 113 -11.78 23.61 27.88
CA HIS A 113 -11.54 22.19 28.11
C HIS A 113 -12.57 21.29 27.42
N GLN A 114 -13.86 21.66 27.46
CA GLN A 114 -14.90 20.91 26.78
C GLN A 114 -14.70 20.93 25.25
N VAL A 115 -14.38 22.10 24.68
CA VAL A 115 -14.11 22.23 23.24
C VAL A 115 -12.86 21.44 22.84
N GLU A 116 -11.81 21.45 23.66
CA GLU A 116 -10.60 20.67 23.39
C GLU A 116 -10.86 19.15 23.47
N GLN A 117 -11.63 18.71 24.46
CA GLN A 117 -12.03 17.31 24.59
C GLN A 117 -12.86 16.86 23.39
N GLU A 118 -13.84 17.66 22.96
CA GLU A 118 -14.67 17.35 21.79
C GLU A 118 -13.82 17.30 20.50
N ARG A 119 -12.82 18.18 20.36
CA ARG A 119 -11.84 18.11 19.25
C ARG A 119 -10.95 16.87 19.32
N TYR A 120 -10.60 16.41 20.52
CA TYR A 120 -9.81 15.20 20.70
C TYR A 120 -10.64 13.96 20.33
N GLU A 121 -11.88 13.87 20.83
CA GLU A 121 -12.82 12.79 20.53
C GLU A 121 -13.13 12.72 19.02
N ASN A 122 -13.37 13.86 18.37
CA ASN A 122 -13.57 13.93 16.92
C ASN A 122 -12.34 13.47 16.12
N ARG A 123 -11.12 13.84 16.56
CA ARG A 123 -9.88 13.35 15.93
C ARG A 123 -9.70 11.84 16.12
N LEU A 124 -10.00 11.33 17.32
CA LEU A 124 -9.89 9.90 17.62
C LEU A 124 -10.90 9.09 16.79
N ALA A 125 -12.15 9.55 16.69
CA ALA A 125 -13.18 8.93 15.86
C ALA A 125 -12.79 8.93 14.38
N ALA A 126 -12.26 10.04 13.86
CA ALA A 126 -11.77 10.11 12.49
C ALA A 126 -10.58 9.15 12.24
N MET A 127 -9.65 9.04 13.18
CA MET A 127 -8.53 8.08 13.08
C MET A 127 -9.01 6.63 13.16
N MET A 128 -10.00 6.32 14.00
CA MET A 128 -10.57 4.96 14.07
C MET A 128 -11.30 4.60 12.77
N GLN A 129 -12.03 5.55 12.18
CA GLN A 129 -12.68 5.33 10.88
C GLN A 129 -11.66 5.06 9.78
N THR A 130 -10.57 5.84 9.70
CA THR A 130 -9.55 5.62 8.65
C THR A 130 -8.82 4.29 8.81
N VAL A 131 -8.61 3.80 10.04
CA VAL A 131 -8.06 2.46 10.28
C VAL A 131 -9.06 1.38 9.83
N ALA A 132 -10.33 1.51 10.18
CA ALA A 132 -11.36 0.56 9.75
C ALA A 132 -11.49 0.49 8.21
N ASP A 133 -11.52 1.64 7.53
CA ASP A 133 -11.55 1.72 6.07
C ASP A 133 -10.30 1.09 5.44
N ALA A 134 -9.13 1.23 6.08
CA ALA A 134 -7.88 0.62 5.62
C ALA A 134 -7.87 -0.90 5.81
N GLU A 135 -8.43 -1.42 6.91
CA GLU A 135 -8.58 -2.86 7.15
C GLU A 135 -9.53 -3.48 6.13
N GLU A 136 -10.68 -2.85 5.86
CA GLU A 136 -11.63 -3.30 4.85
C GLU A 136 -10.99 -3.34 3.45
N ASN A 137 -10.28 -2.27 3.06
CA ASN A 137 -9.54 -2.25 1.79
C ASN A 137 -8.46 -3.33 1.72
N THR A 138 -7.75 -3.59 2.83
CA THR A 138 -6.71 -4.62 2.87
C THR A 138 -7.30 -6.02 2.68
N GLU A 139 -8.45 -6.31 3.29
CA GLU A 139 -9.16 -7.57 3.08
C GLU A 139 -9.74 -7.70 1.67
N ALA A 140 -10.29 -6.62 1.10
CA ALA A 140 -10.75 -6.60 -0.29
C ALA A 140 -9.59 -6.91 -1.27
N LEU A 141 -8.45 -6.25 -1.11
CA LEU A 141 -7.25 -6.52 -1.91
C LEU A 141 -6.71 -7.94 -1.70
N ARG A 142 -6.75 -8.46 -0.46
CA ARG A 142 -6.36 -9.84 -0.16
C ARG A 142 -7.25 -10.84 -0.88
N LEU A 143 -8.56 -10.62 -0.90
CA LEU A 143 -9.51 -11.46 -1.64
C LEU A 143 -9.27 -11.38 -3.15
N GLU A 144 -9.06 -10.18 -3.69
CA GLU A 144 -8.74 -9.96 -5.10
C GLU A 144 -7.45 -10.69 -5.50
N LEU A 145 -6.41 -10.62 -4.67
CA LEU A 145 -5.14 -11.34 -4.90
C LEU A 145 -5.27 -12.86 -4.83
N GLN A 146 -6.25 -13.38 -4.07
CA GLN A 146 -6.52 -14.82 -4.00
C GLN A 146 -7.37 -15.34 -5.17
N GLN A 147 -8.11 -14.46 -5.85
CA GLN A 147 -9.03 -14.86 -6.91
C GLN A 147 -8.34 -15.66 -8.04
N PRO A 148 -7.17 -15.24 -8.58
CA PRO A 148 -6.48 -16.01 -9.64
C PRO A 148 -6.07 -17.41 -9.19
N ILE A 149 -5.71 -17.58 -7.90
CA ILE A 149 -5.33 -18.87 -7.33
C ILE A 149 -6.55 -19.78 -7.27
N ARG A 150 -7.67 -19.28 -6.74
CA ARG A 150 -8.94 -20.02 -6.64
C ARG A 150 -9.48 -20.40 -8.03
N ASP A 151 -9.43 -19.46 -8.97
CA ASP A 151 -9.85 -19.71 -10.35
C ASP A 151 -8.99 -20.81 -10.99
N ARG A 152 -7.67 -20.76 -10.80
CA ARG A 152 -6.79 -21.82 -11.30
C ARG A 152 -7.08 -23.16 -10.63
N GLU A 153 -7.26 -23.20 -9.32
CA GLU A 153 -7.60 -24.43 -8.58
C GLU A 153 -8.91 -25.05 -9.08
N ALA A 154 -9.94 -24.23 -9.36
CA ALA A 154 -11.19 -24.68 -9.94
C ALA A 154 -10.99 -25.27 -11.34
N LYS A 155 -10.18 -24.62 -12.19
CA LYS A 155 -9.84 -25.12 -13.54
C LYS A 155 -9.06 -26.43 -13.47
N VAL A 156 -8.10 -26.54 -12.55
CA VAL A 156 -7.34 -27.79 -12.30
C VAL A 156 -8.26 -28.90 -11.82
N GLY A 157 -9.14 -28.60 -10.87
CA GLY A 157 -10.15 -29.54 -10.37
C GLY A 157 -11.06 -30.06 -11.48
N PHE A 158 -11.49 -29.17 -12.39
CA PHE A 158 -12.26 -29.55 -13.56
C PHE A 158 -11.48 -30.52 -14.47
N VAL A 159 -10.26 -30.17 -14.87
CA VAL A 159 -9.46 -31.00 -15.80
C VAL A 159 -9.09 -32.35 -15.18
N ASN A 160 -8.67 -32.38 -13.92
CA ASN A 160 -8.39 -33.64 -13.22
C ASN A 160 -9.66 -34.49 -13.07
N GLY A 161 -10.83 -33.85 -12.90
CA GLY A 161 -12.13 -34.51 -12.85
C GLY A 161 -12.56 -35.20 -14.15
N LEU A 162 -11.96 -34.85 -15.29
CA LEU A 162 -12.19 -35.54 -16.57
C LEU A 162 -11.62 -36.96 -16.59
N ASN A 163 -10.67 -37.29 -15.68
CA ASN A 163 -10.01 -38.59 -15.59
C ASN A 163 -9.47 -39.08 -16.95
N LEU A 164 -8.79 -38.19 -17.67
CA LEU A 164 -8.29 -38.49 -19.02
C LEU A 164 -7.25 -39.61 -18.98
N VAL A 165 -7.63 -40.78 -19.50
CA VAL A 165 -6.75 -41.95 -19.59
C VAL A 165 -5.83 -41.80 -20.79
N VAL A 166 -4.53 -41.74 -20.52
CA VAL A 166 -3.50 -41.65 -21.55
C VAL A 166 -3.13 -43.07 -21.96
N ARG A 167 -3.49 -43.43 -23.19
CA ARG A 167 -3.22 -44.75 -23.77
C ARG A 167 -2.45 -44.62 -25.07
N GLN A 168 -1.59 -45.59 -25.34
CA GLN A 168 -0.93 -45.71 -26.64
C GLN A 168 -1.76 -46.59 -27.59
N THR A 169 -1.77 -46.24 -28.87
CA THR A 169 -2.46 -46.99 -29.93
C THR A 169 -1.46 -47.58 -30.93
N ASN A 170 -1.92 -48.53 -31.74
CA ASN A 170 -1.11 -49.10 -32.82
C ASN A 170 -1.12 -48.27 -34.10
N LYS A 171 -1.83 -47.13 -34.12
CA LYS A 171 -1.95 -46.28 -35.30
C LYS A 171 -0.68 -45.46 -35.53
N LEU A 172 -0.52 -44.99 -36.75
CA LEU A 172 0.54 -44.09 -37.18
C LEU A 172 0.00 -42.67 -37.33
N LEU A 173 0.69 -41.70 -36.73
CA LEU A 173 0.35 -40.29 -36.90
C LEU A 173 0.91 -39.77 -38.23
N LEU A 174 0.07 -39.27 -39.11
CA LEU A 174 0.47 -38.44 -40.24
C LEU A 174 0.45 -36.99 -39.76
N VAL A 175 1.61 -36.36 -39.66
CA VAL A 175 1.72 -34.99 -39.16
C VAL A 175 2.29 -34.07 -40.21
N GLY A 176 1.63 -32.94 -40.44
CA GLY A 176 2.22 -31.84 -41.20
C GLY A 176 1.20 -30.82 -41.69
N PRO A 177 1.65 -29.64 -42.12
CA PRO A 177 0.75 -28.61 -42.60
C PRO A 177 -0.13 -29.04 -43.78
N LYS A 178 -1.17 -28.25 -44.04
CA LYS A 178 -1.99 -28.39 -45.24
C LYS A 178 -1.13 -28.33 -46.51
N GLY A 179 -1.45 -29.17 -47.49
CA GLY A 179 -0.77 -29.19 -48.79
C GLY A 179 0.57 -29.93 -48.83
N MET A 180 1.05 -30.51 -47.72
CA MET A 180 2.34 -31.22 -47.68
C MET A 180 2.33 -32.64 -48.28
N GLY A 181 1.23 -33.05 -48.94
CA GLY A 181 1.14 -34.33 -49.64
C GLY A 181 0.63 -35.51 -48.82
N LYS A 182 0.12 -35.32 -47.59
CA LYS A 182 -0.45 -36.39 -46.74
C LYS A 182 -1.47 -37.26 -47.49
N SER A 183 -2.50 -36.64 -48.06
CA SER A 183 -3.55 -37.34 -48.83
C SER A 183 -3.00 -38.01 -50.09
N THR A 184 -2.02 -37.38 -50.76
CA THR A 184 -1.35 -37.98 -51.93
C THR A 184 -0.57 -39.22 -51.54
N PHE A 185 0.15 -39.18 -50.43
CA PHE A 185 0.89 -40.32 -49.90
C PHE A 185 -0.04 -41.48 -49.54
N MET A 186 -1.16 -41.19 -48.88
CA MET A 186 -2.17 -42.21 -48.56
C MET A 186 -2.80 -42.84 -49.80
N TRP A 187 -3.07 -42.04 -50.82
CA TRP A 187 -3.55 -42.55 -52.11
C TRP A 187 -2.51 -43.44 -52.81
N LEU A 188 -1.23 -43.05 -52.77
CA LEU A 188 -0.13 -43.85 -53.31
C LEU A 188 0.03 -45.18 -52.56
N LEU A 189 -0.26 -45.22 -51.26
CA LEU A 189 -0.28 -46.45 -50.47
C LEU A 189 -1.53 -47.33 -50.70
N GLY A 190 -2.50 -46.87 -51.50
CA GLY A 190 -3.80 -47.56 -51.64
C GLY A 190 -4.68 -47.49 -50.39
N GLN A 191 -4.39 -46.57 -49.47
CA GLN A 191 -5.08 -46.42 -48.18
C GLN A 191 -6.00 -45.18 -48.14
N GLY A 192 -6.26 -44.55 -49.28
CA GLY A 192 -7.11 -43.36 -49.37
C GLY A 192 -7.56 -43.05 -50.80
N GLU A 193 -8.56 -42.18 -50.92
CA GLU A 193 -9.05 -41.73 -52.22
C GLU A 193 -8.04 -40.84 -52.95
N LYS A 194 -8.13 -40.79 -54.28
CA LYS A 194 -7.35 -39.84 -55.07
C LYS A 194 -7.67 -38.40 -54.61
N PRO A 195 -6.68 -37.60 -54.20
CA PRO A 195 -6.91 -36.22 -53.81
C PRO A 195 -7.53 -35.43 -54.96
N LYS A 196 -8.58 -34.67 -54.66
CA LYS A 196 -9.17 -33.71 -55.58
C LYS A 196 -8.45 -32.36 -55.40
N GLN A 197 -8.27 -31.60 -56.47
CA GLN A 197 -7.79 -30.22 -56.36
C GLN A 197 -8.84 -29.41 -55.59
N SER A 198 -8.55 -29.08 -54.33
CA SER A 198 -9.40 -28.21 -53.52
C SER A 198 -8.87 -26.79 -53.59
N TYR A 199 -9.62 -25.89 -54.22
CA TYR A 199 -9.35 -24.44 -54.20
C TYR A 199 -9.82 -23.75 -52.89
N GLY A 200 -10.46 -24.50 -51.98
CA GLY A 200 -11.02 -23.99 -50.73
C GLY A 200 -10.24 -24.37 -49.47
N ASP A 201 -10.69 -23.86 -48.32
CA ASP A 201 -9.99 -24.04 -47.05
C ASP A 201 -9.99 -25.48 -46.49
N GLY A 202 -10.74 -26.38 -47.13
CA GLY A 202 -10.36 -27.75 -47.52
C GLY A 202 -9.62 -28.66 -46.52
N THR A 203 -9.67 -28.37 -45.22
CA THR A 203 -9.31 -29.33 -44.18
C THR A 203 -10.47 -30.30 -44.12
N VAL A 204 -10.53 -31.20 -45.09
CA VAL A 204 -11.37 -32.39 -44.98
C VAL A 204 -10.81 -33.11 -43.77
N GLU A 205 -11.63 -33.34 -42.74
CA GLU A 205 -11.29 -34.27 -41.67
C GLU A 205 -10.81 -35.54 -42.34
N ILE A 206 -9.49 -35.78 -42.33
CA ILE A 206 -8.99 -37.05 -42.81
C ILE A 206 -9.40 -38.03 -41.71
N LEU A 207 -10.44 -38.79 -42.07
CA LEU A 207 -11.02 -39.92 -41.38
C LEU A 207 -9.97 -40.64 -40.55
N GLN A 208 -10.34 -41.05 -39.33
CA GLN A 208 -9.59 -42.10 -38.66
C GLN A 208 -9.59 -43.33 -39.58
N LEU A 209 -8.49 -43.52 -40.30
CA LEU A 209 -8.25 -44.74 -41.05
C LEU A 209 -7.85 -45.81 -40.03
N ASP A 210 -8.11 -47.08 -40.34
CA ASP A 210 -7.86 -48.17 -39.39
C ASP A 210 -6.42 -48.16 -38.85
N LYS A 211 -5.45 -47.81 -39.72
CA LYS A 211 -4.02 -47.80 -39.42
C LYS A 211 -3.41 -46.42 -39.18
N PHE A 212 -4.10 -45.33 -39.55
CA PHE A 212 -3.54 -43.99 -39.57
C PHE A 212 -4.44 -42.97 -38.86
N VAL A 213 -3.81 -42.00 -38.19
CA VAL A 213 -4.46 -40.81 -37.65
C VAL A 213 -3.83 -39.61 -38.33
N ASP A 214 -4.63 -38.71 -38.88
CA ASP A 214 -4.11 -37.48 -39.48
C ASP A 214 -4.14 -36.31 -38.51
N SER A 215 -3.14 -35.44 -38.61
CA SER A 215 -3.13 -34.16 -37.91
C SER A 215 -4.12 -33.20 -38.58
N ILE A 216 -5.29 -33.03 -37.97
CA ILE A 216 -6.32 -32.09 -38.45
C ILE A 216 -5.84 -30.65 -38.20
N GLY A 217 -5.99 -29.78 -39.21
CA GLY A 217 -5.93 -28.32 -39.01
C GLY A 217 -4.56 -27.72 -38.73
N LEU A 218 -3.45 -28.49 -38.77
CA LEU A 218 -2.12 -27.91 -38.61
C LEU A 218 -1.83 -26.90 -39.72
N THR A 219 -1.65 -25.64 -39.33
CA THR A 219 -1.26 -24.55 -40.23
C THR A 219 0.25 -24.34 -40.27
N GLY A 220 0.96 -24.77 -39.22
CA GLY A 220 2.40 -24.62 -39.10
C GLY A 220 3.01 -25.55 -38.04
N TRP A 221 4.25 -25.26 -37.67
CA TRP A 221 5.05 -26.06 -36.74
C TRP A 221 5.28 -25.38 -35.38
N ASN A 222 4.51 -24.35 -35.04
CA ASN A 222 4.70 -23.65 -33.77
C ASN A 222 4.29 -24.52 -32.56
N THR A 223 4.77 -24.15 -31.37
CA THR A 223 4.53 -24.92 -30.15
C THR A 223 3.04 -25.05 -29.80
N GLU A 224 2.24 -23.99 -29.99
CA GLU A 224 0.80 -24.04 -29.68
C GLU A 224 0.07 -25.07 -30.54
N GLU A 225 0.32 -25.10 -31.85
CA GLU A 225 -0.26 -26.06 -32.78
C GLU A 225 0.08 -27.51 -32.40
N LEU A 226 1.33 -27.75 -31.98
CA LEU A 226 1.75 -29.07 -31.51
C LEU A 226 1.11 -29.45 -30.18
N VAL A 227 0.93 -28.51 -29.25
CA VAL A 227 0.22 -28.77 -27.98
C VAL A 227 -1.26 -29.03 -28.22
N LYS A 228 -1.91 -28.31 -29.14
CA LYS A 228 -3.29 -28.64 -29.55
C LYS A 228 -3.38 -30.05 -30.11
N LEU A 229 -2.44 -30.45 -30.98
CA LEU A 229 -2.40 -31.82 -31.50
C LEU A 229 -2.24 -32.84 -30.37
N LEU A 230 -1.38 -32.56 -29.38
CA LEU A 230 -1.20 -33.40 -28.20
C LEU A 230 -2.49 -33.55 -27.40
N VAL A 231 -3.27 -32.47 -27.21
CA VAL A 231 -4.60 -32.56 -26.60
C VAL A 231 -5.47 -33.56 -27.35
N LEU A 232 -5.59 -33.44 -28.68
CA LEU A 232 -6.39 -34.38 -29.48
C LEU A 232 -5.89 -35.83 -29.39
N MET A 233 -4.57 -36.04 -29.29
CA MET A 233 -3.97 -37.36 -29.10
C MET A 233 -4.24 -37.95 -27.70
N ILE A 234 -4.38 -37.13 -26.66
CA ILE A 234 -4.78 -37.62 -25.33
C ILE A 234 -6.19 -38.23 -25.38
N TYR A 235 -7.13 -37.60 -26.10
CA TYR A 235 -8.50 -38.11 -26.25
C TYR A 235 -8.58 -39.36 -27.13
N ASP A 236 -7.92 -39.37 -28.28
CA ASP A 236 -8.01 -40.50 -29.21
C ASP A 236 -7.11 -41.69 -28.80
N GLY A 237 -6.04 -41.38 -28.07
CA GLY A 237 -4.92 -42.27 -27.78
C GLY A 237 -3.69 -41.89 -28.60
N ILE A 238 -2.54 -41.85 -27.92
CA ILE A 238 -1.26 -41.46 -28.48
C ILE A 238 -0.83 -42.48 -29.53
N PRO A 239 -0.55 -42.08 -30.79
CA PRO A 239 -0.09 -42.98 -31.83
C PRO A 239 1.21 -43.69 -31.46
N GLY A 240 1.44 -44.87 -32.03
CA GLY A 240 2.63 -45.64 -31.67
C GLY A 240 3.88 -45.23 -32.46
N ASP A 241 3.73 -44.55 -33.60
CA ASP A 241 4.83 -43.95 -34.38
C ASP A 241 4.30 -42.75 -35.20
N ILE A 242 5.19 -42.04 -35.87
CA ILE A 242 4.91 -40.77 -36.52
C ILE A 242 5.58 -40.66 -37.91
N ILE A 243 4.81 -40.20 -38.88
CA ILE A 243 5.26 -39.83 -40.23
C ILE A 243 5.10 -38.32 -40.38
N LEU A 244 6.24 -37.64 -40.45
CA LEU A 244 6.39 -36.22 -40.65
C LEU A 244 6.35 -35.86 -42.13
N PHE A 245 5.40 -35.01 -42.51
CA PHE A 245 5.28 -34.41 -43.83
C PHE A 245 5.72 -32.96 -43.78
N THR A 246 6.71 -32.63 -44.60
CA THR A 246 7.27 -31.29 -44.67
C THR A 246 7.82 -31.00 -46.05
N ASN A 247 8.17 -29.74 -46.26
CA ASN A 247 8.94 -29.29 -47.41
C ASN A 247 10.43 -29.20 -47.05
N ASP A 248 11.18 -28.43 -47.84
CA ASP A 248 12.64 -28.30 -47.75
C ASP A 248 13.15 -27.70 -46.42
N ARG A 249 12.29 -27.17 -45.55
CA ARG A 249 12.65 -26.67 -44.20
C ARG A 249 12.38 -27.70 -43.11
N ILE A 250 13.15 -28.78 -43.11
CA ILE A 250 13.02 -29.90 -42.16
C ILE A 250 13.56 -29.59 -40.74
N ASP A 251 14.43 -28.60 -40.63
CA ASP A 251 15.06 -28.15 -39.38
C ASP A 251 14.04 -27.67 -38.34
N VAL A 252 13.08 -26.85 -38.77
CA VAL A 252 12.01 -26.30 -37.91
C VAL A 252 11.12 -27.41 -37.30
N PRO A 253 10.47 -28.29 -38.09
CA PRO A 253 9.64 -29.35 -37.54
C PRO A 253 10.43 -30.31 -36.66
N LEU A 254 11.66 -30.68 -37.03
CA LEU A 254 12.48 -31.57 -36.21
C LEU A 254 12.90 -30.93 -34.89
N THR A 255 13.17 -29.62 -34.88
CA THR A 255 13.48 -28.90 -33.63
C THR A 255 12.27 -28.90 -32.71
N ASN A 256 11.09 -28.56 -33.23
CA ASN A 256 9.88 -28.45 -32.41
C ASN A 256 9.34 -29.81 -31.95
N LEU A 257 9.46 -30.86 -32.77
CA LEU A 257 9.20 -32.23 -32.34
C LEU A 257 10.22 -32.72 -31.31
N GLY A 258 11.49 -32.32 -31.45
CA GLY A 258 12.53 -32.60 -30.48
C GLY A 258 12.23 -32.02 -29.09
N LEU A 259 11.61 -30.83 -29.02
CA LEU A 259 11.13 -30.24 -27.75
C LEU A 259 10.05 -31.09 -27.07
N LEU A 260 9.34 -31.93 -27.82
CA LEU A 260 8.37 -32.90 -27.31
C LEU A 260 9.00 -34.29 -27.04
N GLY A 261 10.32 -34.41 -27.14
CA GLY A 261 11.05 -35.66 -27.02
C GLY A 261 10.99 -36.56 -28.26
N ILE A 262 10.42 -36.08 -29.37
CA ILE A 262 10.25 -36.85 -30.62
C ILE A 262 11.47 -36.59 -31.53
N ASN A 263 12.49 -37.45 -31.44
CA ASN A 263 13.78 -37.20 -32.12
C ASN A 263 13.99 -37.97 -33.42
N THR A 264 13.18 -38.99 -33.69
CA THR A 264 13.41 -39.94 -34.79
C THR A 264 12.18 -40.22 -35.65
N PRO A 265 11.43 -39.20 -36.11
CA PRO A 265 10.24 -39.42 -36.94
C PRO A 265 10.60 -40.09 -38.28
N MET A 266 9.66 -40.84 -38.87
CA MET A 266 9.76 -41.15 -40.30
C MET A 266 9.41 -39.89 -41.08
N ILE A 267 10.11 -39.60 -42.19
CA ILE A 267 10.00 -38.32 -42.88
C ILE A 267 9.64 -38.53 -44.34
N VAL A 268 8.62 -37.79 -44.79
CA VAL A 268 8.18 -37.72 -46.17
C VAL A 268 8.32 -36.28 -46.67
N ILE A 269 9.11 -36.09 -47.74
CA ILE A 269 9.22 -34.80 -48.44
C ILE A 269 8.78 -35.00 -49.89
N MET A 270 7.52 -34.66 -50.18
CA MET A 270 6.95 -34.75 -51.52
C MET A 270 7.26 -33.50 -52.34
N ASN A 271 7.46 -33.69 -53.64
CA ASN A 271 7.59 -32.57 -54.58
C ASN A 271 6.21 -31.96 -54.85
N ASN A 272 6.07 -30.65 -54.62
CA ASN A 272 4.84 -29.89 -54.88
C ASN A 272 4.38 -29.96 -56.35
N THR A 273 5.30 -30.29 -57.27
CA THR A 273 5.02 -30.43 -58.71
C THR A 273 4.55 -31.82 -59.13
N PHE A 274 4.33 -32.74 -58.19
CA PHE A 274 3.89 -34.12 -58.46
C PHE A 274 2.68 -34.16 -59.40
N TRP A 275 1.60 -33.46 -59.06
CA TRP A 275 0.35 -33.48 -59.84
C TRP A 275 0.51 -32.90 -61.25
N GLN A 276 1.37 -31.87 -61.43
CA GLN A 276 1.68 -31.30 -62.75
C GLN A 276 2.42 -32.29 -63.67
N LYS A 277 3.08 -33.29 -63.09
CA LYS A 277 3.84 -34.33 -63.81
C LYS A 277 3.01 -35.62 -63.99
N TYR A 278 2.04 -35.88 -63.12
CA TYR A 278 1.21 -37.07 -63.12
C TYR A 278 -0.08 -36.93 -63.94
N GLU A 279 -0.75 -35.77 -63.92
CA GLU A 279 -2.02 -35.63 -64.65
C GLU A 279 -1.79 -35.39 -66.15
N PRO A 280 -2.62 -36.00 -67.02
CA PRO A 280 -2.57 -35.72 -68.45
C PRO A 280 -2.89 -34.25 -68.67
N LYS A 281 -2.08 -33.56 -69.48
CA LYS A 281 -2.37 -32.18 -69.88
C LYS A 281 -3.43 -32.19 -70.99
N GLU A 282 -4.25 -31.13 -71.05
CA GLU A 282 -5.32 -30.96 -72.06
C GLU A 282 -4.84 -31.16 -73.51
N GLU A 283 -3.54 -30.97 -73.78
CA GLU A 283 -2.90 -31.20 -75.09
C GLU A 283 -2.45 -32.66 -75.35
N GLY A 284 -2.98 -33.66 -74.62
CA GLY A 284 -2.67 -35.07 -74.86
C GLY A 284 -1.24 -35.49 -74.54
N ARG A 285 -0.47 -34.70 -73.77
CA ARG A 285 0.89 -35.07 -73.36
C ARG A 285 0.86 -36.24 -72.38
N ALA A 286 1.67 -37.26 -72.66
CA ALA A 286 1.84 -38.42 -71.80
C ALA A 286 2.29 -38.03 -70.39
N LYS A 287 1.85 -38.80 -69.39
CA LYS A 287 2.24 -38.62 -67.99
C LYS A 287 3.76 -38.75 -67.88
N LYS A 288 4.40 -37.85 -67.13
CA LYS A 288 5.84 -37.96 -66.85
C LYS A 288 6.17 -38.92 -65.71
N ILE A 289 5.17 -39.28 -64.91
CA ILE A 289 5.27 -40.23 -63.80
C ILE A 289 4.28 -41.35 -64.12
N HIS A 290 4.77 -42.56 -64.31
CA HIS A 290 3.93 -43.73 -64.47
C HIS A 290 3.76 -44.40 -63.12
N LEU A 291 2.53 -44.82 -62.83
CA LEU A 291 2.18 -45.53 -61.61
C LEU A 291 1.58 -46.88 -62.01
N GLU A 292 2.11 -47.94 -61.43
CA GLU A 292 1.62 -49.31 -61.55
C GLU A 292 1.14 -49.78 -60.17
N GLU A 293 -0.07 -50.31 -60.10
CA GLU A 293 -0.61 -50.82 -58.85
C GLU A 293 -0.10 -52.24 -58.59
N ASP A 294 0.51 -52.46 -57.43
CA ASP A 294 0.95 -53.78 -57.00
C ASP A 294 -0.19 -54.60 -56.37
N ALA A 295 0.07 -55.86 -56.04
CA ALA A 295 -0.92 -56.77 -55.46
C ALA A 295 -1.47 -56.32 -54.10
N SER A 296 -0.80 -55.38 -53.42
CA SER A 296 -1.26 -54.79 -52.15
C SER A 296 -2.07 -53.50 -52.33
N GLY A 297 -2.26 -53.05 -53.58
CA GLY A 297 -2.96 -51.80 -53.91
C GLY A 297 -2.05 -50.56 -53.88
N VAL A 298 -0.75 -50.73 -53.61
CA VAL A 298 0.22 -49.64 -53.59
C VAL A 298 0.58 -49.26 -55.03
N LYS A 299 0.53 -47.97 -55.34
CA LYS A 299 0.77 -47.40 -56.67
C LYS A 299 2.25 -47.08 -56.83
N ARG A 300 3.02 -48.03 -57.31
CA ARG A 300 4.47 -47.96 -57.50
C ARG A 300 4.83 -47.08 -58.70
N VAL A 301 5.83 -46.23 -58.52
CA VAL A 301 6.44 -45.44 -59.59
C VAL A 301 7.34 -46.31 -60.46
N THR A 302 7.06 -46.37 -61.76
CA THR A 302 7.86 -47.10 -62.74
C THR A 302 8.34 -46.17 -63.88
N PRO A 303 9.63 -46.23 -64.29
CA PRO A 303 10.73 -46.89 -63.60
C PRO A 303 11.04 -46.21 -62.25
N GLU A 304 11.66 -46.93 -61.32
CA GLU A 304 11.97 -46.44 -59.97
C GLU A 304 12.80 -45.13 -59.96
N GLY A 305 13.62 -44.90 -60.99
CA GLY A 305 14.34 -43.65 -61.19
C GLY A 305 13.45 -42.40 -61.31
N ASP A 306 12.14 -42.56 -61.50
CA ASP A 306 11.16 -41.49 -61.48
C ASP A 306 10.67 -41.12 -60.06
N LEU A 307 11.08 -41.85 -59.01
CA LEU A 307 10.77 -41.49 -57.63
C LEU A 307 11.25 -40.07 -57.28
N ARG A 308 12.38 -39.62 -57.86
CA ARG A 308 12.87 -38.23 -57.71
C ARG A 308 11.90 -37.17 -58.25
N LYS A 309 10.91 -37.56 -59.07
CA LYS A 309 9.84 -36.67 -59.54
C LYS A 309 8.71 -36.57 -58.51
N VAL A 310 8.55 -37.57 -57.64
CA VAL A 310 7.55 -37.64 -56.56
C VAL A 310 8.10 -37.07 -55.25
N TYR A 311 9.35 -37.38 -54.91
CA TYR A 311 9.99 -37.01 -53.65
C TYR A 311 11.22 -36.12 -53.86
N ASN A 312 11.52 -35.27 -52.87
CA ASN A 312 12.77 -34.54 -52.82
C ASN A 312 13.88 -35.44 -52.24
N LEU A 313 14.45 -36.29 -53.10
CA LEU A 313 15.51 -37.23 -52.70
C LEU A 313 16.84 -36.53 -52.35
N GLU A 314 17.03 -35.27 -52.75
CA GLU A 314 18.19 -34.48 -52.34
C GLU A 314 18.08 -34.11 -50.87
N ALA A 315 16.92 -33.59 -50.43
CA ALA A 315 16.65 -33.32 -49.01
C ALA A 315 16.78 -34.59 -48.13
N TYR A 316 16.54 -35.79 -48.68
CA TYR A 316 16.73 -37.04 -47.94
C TYR A 316 18.20 -37.33 -47.63
N LYS A 317 19.13 -36.87 -48.47
CA LYS A 317 20.57 -36.98 -48.19
C LYS A 317 20.94 -36.05 -47.03
N ASP A 318 20.35 -34.86 -46.99
CA ASP A 318 20.57 -33.91 -45.91
C ASP A 318 20.05 -34.47 -44.59
N ILE A 319 18.83 -35.03 -44.56
CA ILE A 319 18.24 -35.68 -43.37
C ILE A 319 19.16 -36.78 -42.81
N LYS A 320 19.69 -37.65 -43.69
CA LYS A 320 20.63 -38.69 -43.28
C LYS A 320 21.90 -38.12 -42.65
N THR A 321 22.34 -36.95 -43.13
CA THR A 321 23.50 -36.23 -42.61
C THR A 321 23.21 -35.57 -41.26
N PHE A 322 22.00 -35.02 -41.07
CA PHE A 322 21.54 -34.48 -39.79
C PHE A 322 21.41 -35.56 -38.69
N GLY A 323 21.29 -36.83 -39.06
CA GLY A 323 21.16 -37.95 -38.12
C GLY A 323 19.85 -37.91 -37.31
N ARG A 324 18.86 -37.12 -37.76
CA ARG A 324 17.55 -36.97 -37.13
C ARG A 324 16.45 -37.37 -38.09
N GLY A 325 15.71 -38.40 -37.69
CA GLY A 325 14.62 -38.98 -38.47
C GLY A 325 15.07 -39.92 -39.59
N PHE A 326 14.08 -40.54 -40.23
CA PHE A 326 14.28 -41.61 -41.22
C PHE A 326 13.50 -41.28 -42.49
N PRO A 327 14.18 -40.92 -43.59
CA PRO A 327 13.48 -40.63 -44.84
C PRO A 327 12.81 -41.88 -45.39
N ILE A 328 11.54 -41.76 -45.77
CA ILE A 328 10.74 -42.85 -46.35
C ILE A 328 9.97 -42.39 -47.59
N THR A 329 9.52 -43.34 -48.37
CA THR A 329 8.68 -43.20 -49.55
C THR A 329 7.49 -44.14 -49.44
N HIS A 330 6.50 -44.01 -50.32
CA HIS A 330 5.41 -44.97 -50.42
C HIS A 330 5.88 -46.34 -50.97
N HIS A 331 7.13 -46.45 -51.45
CA HIS A 331 7.69 -47.72 -51.87
C HIS A 331 8.18 -48.57 -50.69
N ASP A 332 8.40 -47.96 -49.53
CA ASP A 332 8.90 -48.67 -48.37
C ASP A 332 7.80 -49.51 -47.70
N ASP A 333 8.17 -50.66 -47.12
CA ASP A 333 7.28 -51.44 -46.27
C ASP A 333 7.16 -50.78 -44.89
N ILE A 334 6.26 -49.81 -44.79
CA ILE A 334 6.03 -49.02 -43.57
C ILE A 334 5.72 -49.92 -42.37
N GLN A 335 5.01 -51.03 -42.56
CA GLN A 335 4.64 -51.92 -41.45
C GLN A 335 5.88 -52.64 -40.91
N SER A 336 6.70 -53.21 -41.78
CA SER A 336 7.97 -53.82 -41.40
C SER A 336 8.93 -52.79 -40.78
N MET A 337 8.97 -51.56 -41.32
CA MET A 337 9.79 -50.49 -40.75
C MET A 337 9.37 -50.09 -39.34
N VAL A 338 8.08 -49.90 -39.09
CA VAL A 338 7.55 -49.57 -37.76
C VAL A 338 7.85 -50.69 -36.77
N LYS A 339 7.67 -51.95 -37.20
CA LYS A 339 8.01 -53.12 -36.39
C LYS A 339 9.49 -53.15 -36.04
N ASP A 340 10.37 -53.00 -37.03
CA ASP A 340 11.82 -53.01 -36.82
C ASP A 340 12.28 -51.86 -35.91
N ARG A 341 11.70 -50.67 -36.09
CA ARG A 341 11.98 -49.51 -35.23
C ARG A 341 11.61 -49.78 -33.78
N ARG A 342 10.44 -50.37 -33.52
CA ARG A 342 9.99 -50.68 -32.15
C ARG A 342 10.73 -51.87 -31.54
N ASP A 343 10.80 -52.98 -32.26
CA ASP A 343 11.25 -54.26 -31.73
C ASP A 343 12.78 -54.40 -31.73
N LYS A 344 13.45 -53.92 -32.79
CA LYS A 344 14.91 -54.08 -32.95
C LYS A 344 15.68 -52.86 -32.47
N ALA A 345 15.21 -51.66 -32.83
CA ALA A 345 15.91 -50.42 -32.49
C ALA A 345 15.44 -49.77 -31.17
N ASN A 346 14.39 -50.31 -30.55
CA ASN A 346 13.76 -49.76 -29.34
C ASN A 346 13.42 -48.25 -29.46
N ILE A 347 13.03 -47.83 -30.67
CA ILE A 347 12.62 -46.46 -30.93
C ILE A 347 11.16 -46.30 -30.53
N ARG A 348 10.91 -45.45 -29.52
CA ARG A 348 9.58 -45.10 -29.03
C ARG A 348 9.40 -43.58 -29.13
N PRO A 349 8.91 -43.06 -30.27
CA PRO A 349 8.89 -41.61 -30.52
C PRO A 349 8.15 -40.80 -29.44
N PHE A 350 7.09 -41.38 -28.86
CA PHE A 350 6.29 -40.78 -27.80
C PHE A 350 6.60 -41.33 -26.41
N GLY A 351 7.69 -42.10 -26.23
CA GLY A 351 8.02 -42.73 -24.95
C GLY A 351 8.17 -41.72 -23.81
N HIS A 352 8.99 -40.69 -24.03
CA HIS A 352 9.17 -39.62 -23.06
C HIS A 352 7.87 -38.88 -22.72
N LEU A 353 7.03 -38.62 -23.73
CA LEU A 353 5.72 -38.00 -23.54
C LEU A 353 4.81 -38.89 -22.69
N LEU A 354 4.77 -40.20 -22.95
CA LEU A 354 3.98 -41.16 -22.17
C LEU A 354 4.46 -41.22 -20.71
N ASP A 355 5.78 -41.20 -20.48
CA ASP A 355 6.37 -41.17 -19.15
C ASP A 355 5.99 -39.88 -18.39
N LEU A 356 6.01 -38.74 -19.10
CA LEU A 356 5.65 -37.43 -18.55
C LEU A 356 4.16 -37.33 -18.20
N LEU A 357 3.28 -37.81 -19.08
CA LEU A 357 1.82 -37.71 -18.90
C LEU A 357 1.28 -38.77 -17.93
N GLY A 358 2.00 -39.87 -17.73
CA GLY A 358 1.56 -41.00 -16.93
C GLY A 358 0.40 -41.77 -17.59
N THR A 359 -0.24 -42.67 -16.83
CA THR A 359 -1.41 -43.43 -17.29
C THR A 359 -2.69 -42.62 -17.28
N THR A 360 -2.76 -41.61 -16.42
CA THR A 360 -3.87 -40.69 -16.29
C THR A 360 -3.28 -39.29 -16.21
N PHE A 361 -3.73 -38.41 -17.11
CA PHE A 361 -3.25 -37.05 -17.12
C PHE A 361 -3.73 -36.33 -15.84
N THR A 362 -2.78 -35.77 -15.10
CA THR A 362 -3.06 -35.04 -13.86
C THR A 362 -2.25 -33.76 -13.80
N VAL A 363 -2.85 -32.74 -13.18
CA VAL A 363 -2.27 -31.40 -13.03
C VAL A 363 -2.18 -31.08 -11.55
N LYS A 364 -1.03 -30.62 -11.08
CA LYS A 364 -0.88 -30.20 -9.68
C LYS A 364 -1.53 -28.84 -9.44
N ALA A 365 -2.04 -28.66 -8.23
CA ALA A 365 -2.75 -27.44 -7.80
C ALA A 365 -1.87 -26.18 -7.82
N THR A 366 -0.55 -26.30 -7.68
CA THR A 366 0.39 -25.19 -7.77
C THR A 366 1.08 -25.15 -9.13
N GLU A 367 1.13 -23.97 -9.76
CA GLU A 367 1.69 -23.78 -11.11
C GLU A 367 3.18 -24.19 -11.18
N ASN A 368 3.98 -23.73 -10.22
CA ASN A 368 5.42 -24.01 -10.16
C ASN A 368 5.78 -25.48 -9.89
N ALA A 369 4.80 -26.33 -9.53
CA ALA A 369 5.02 -27.75 -9.31
C ALA A 369 4.84 -28.59 -10.58
N ASN A 370 4.27 -28.00 -11.64
CA ASN A 370 4.09 -28.64 -12.93
C ASN A 370 5.25 -28.30 -13.88
N GLU A 371 5.62 -29.25 -14.71
CA GLU A 371 6.49 -28.96 -15.85
C GLU A 371 5.75 -28.06 -16.85
N HIS A 372 6.48 -27.17 -17.53
CA HIS A 372 5.89 -26.17 -18.44
C HIS A 372 4.98 -26.81 -19.52
N GLY A 373 5.38 -27.96 -20.08
CA GLY A 373 4.58 -28.68 -21.06
C GLY A 373 3.25 -29.21 -20.51
N VAL A 374 3.24 -29.68 -19.25
CA VAL A 374 2.02 -30.14 -18.57
C VAL A 374 1.06 -28.97 -18.33
N GLU A 375 1.59 -27.81 -17.92
CA GLU A 375 0.80 -26.59 -17.73
C GLU A 375 0.18 -26.09 -19.04
N MET A 376 0.92 -26.13 -20.15
CA MET A 376 0.37 -25.80 -21.48
C MET A 376 -0.74 -26.75 -21.90
N LEU A 377 -0.53 -28.07 -21.73
CA LEU A 377 -1.53 -29.09 -22.04
C LEU A 377 -2.80 -28.89 -21.21
N PHE A 378 -2.65 -28.68 -19.91
CA PHE A 378 -3.74 -28.35 -19.00
C PHE A 378 -4.61 -27.20 -19.53
N ARG A 379 -3.99 -26.08 -19.91
CA ARG A 379 -4.70 -24.89 -20.39
C ARG A 379 -5.45 -25.17 -21.70
N PHE A 380 -4.82 -25.87 -22.63
CA PHE A 380 -5.47 -26.22 -23.90
C PHE A 380 -6.56 -27.28 -23.74
N ILE A 381 -6.44 -28.24 -22.82
CA ILE A 381 -7.53 -29.17 -22.46
C ILE A 381 -8.72 -28.38 -21.92
N TYR A 382 -8.47 -27.43 -21.01
CA TYR A 382 -9.54 -26.57 -20.48
C TYR A 382 -10.23 -25.76 -21.59
N ILE A 383 -9.46 -25.14 -22.49
CA ILE A 383 -10.00 -24.42 -23.65
C ILE A 383 -10.82 -25.34 -24.55
N TYR A 384 -10.30 -26.54 -24.85
CA TYR A 384 -10.97 -27.51 -25.71
C TYR A 384 -12.35 -27.88 -25.15
N GLU A 385 -12.41 -28.21 -23.86
CA GLU A 385 -13.66 -28.61 -23.20
C GLU A 385 -14.64 -27.45 -23.05
N LYS A 386 -14.18 -26.28 -22.60
CA LYS A 386 -15.08 -25.17 -22.24
C LYS A 386 -15.52 -24.33 -23.44
N LYS A 387 -14.59 -24.00 -24.33
CA LYS A 387 -14.84 -23.11 -25.47
C LYS A 387 -15.30 -23.89 -26.70
N PHE A 388 -14.63 -24.99 -27.01
CA PHE A 388 -14.86 -25.73 -28.26
C PHE A 388 -15.80 -26.93 -28.09
N LYS A 389 -16.00 -27.42 -26.86
CA LYS A 389 -16.98 -28.48 -26.53
C LYS A 389 -16.88 -29.70 -27.46
N GLY A 390 -15.65 -30.11 -27.77
CA GLY A 390 -15.39 -31.24 -28.65
C GLY A 390 -15.15 -30.89 -30.13
N ASP A 391 -15.42 -29.65 -30.58
CA ASP A 391 -15.15 -29.22 -31.96
C ASP A 391 -13.64 -29.22 -32.25
N ARG A 392 -13.16 -30.31 -32.86
CA ARG A 392 -11.74 -30.58 -33.09
C ARG A 392 -11.13 -29.61 -34.11
N LEU A 393 -11.85 -29.37 -35.20
CA LEU A 393 -11.37 -28.52 -36.27
C LEU A 393 -11.40 -27.04 -35.84
N GLY A 394 -12.47 -26.61 -35.17
CA GLY A 394 -12.54 -25.29 -34.56
C GLY A 394 -11.41 -25.07 -33.55
N PHE A 395 -11.14 -26.06 -32.70
CA PHE A 395 -10.06 -26.00 -31.72
C PHE A 395 -8.69 -25.85 -32.37
N MET A 396 -8.33 -26.72 -33.32
CA MET A 396 -7.04 -26.63 -34.01
C MET A 396 -6.85 -25.26 -34.67
N ASN A 397 -7.87 -24.79 -35.39
CA ASN A 397 -7.77 -23.56 -36.19
C ASN A 397 -7.86 -22.26 -35.39
N LYS A 398 -8.55 -22.25 -34.24
CA LYS A 398 -8.94 -21.00 -33.56
C LYS A 398 -8.53 -20.91 -32.09
N ALA A 399 -8.17 -22.02 -31.44
CA ALA A 399 -7.77 -21.96 -30.04
C ALA A 399 -6.45 -21.20 -29.90
N THR A 400 -6.35 -20.35 -28.88
CA THR A 400 -5.10 -19.66 -28.52
C THR A 400 -4.91 -19.68 -27.01
N MET A 401 -3.68 -19.50 -26.53
CA MET A 401 -3.42 -19.45 -25.09
C MET A 401 -4.16 -18.30 -24.38
N GLN A 402 -4.48 -17.22 -25.09
CA GLN A 402 -5.23 -16.08 -24.55
C GLN A 402 -6.66 -16.46 -24.15
N ASP A 403 -7.23 -17.47 -24.79
CA ASP A 403 -8.57 -17.96 -24.48
C ASP A 403 -8.69 -18.50 -23.05
N PHE A 404 -7.58 -18.97 -22.46
CA PHE A 404 -7.60 -19.58 -21.14
C PHE A 404 -8.05 -18.60 -20.03
N ASN A 405 -7.65 -17.34 -20.14
CA ASN A 405 -7.90 -16.33 -19.12
C ASN A 405 -9.38 -15.89 -19.08
N GLY A 406 -10.08 -15.91 -20.22
CA GLY A 406 -11.47 -15.46 -20.33
C GLY A 406 -12.53 -16.53 -20.07
N LEU A 407 -12.13 -17.78 -19.80
CA LEU A 407 -13.06 -18.89 -19.61
C LEU A 407 -13.30 -19.14 -18.11
N ALA A 408 -14.57 -19.04 -17.71
CA ALA A 408 -15.07 -19.38 -16.38
C ALA A 408 -15.36 -20.89 -16.25
#